data_AF-A0A0G1D1X5-F1
#
_entry.id   AF-A0A0G1D1X5-F1
#
_cell.length_a   1.000
_cell.length_b   1.000
_cell.length_c   1.000
_cell.angle_alpha   90.00
_cell.angle_beta   90.00
_cell.angle_gamma   90.00
#
_symmetry.space_group_name_H-M   'P 1'
#
loop_
_entity.id
_entity.type
_entity.pdbx_description
1 polymer ?
#
loop_
_entity_poly.entity_id
_entity_poly.type
_entity_poly.pdbx_seq_one_letter_code
_entity_poly.pdbx_strand_id
1 'polypeptide(L)' 'MARQFTAIYKKSGKWYLGWVEEISGVNAQGKTLKEVKENLKEALSLILETNKFLNKKEISGGKVIREPLSVSI' A
#
# COMPACT_ATOMS: atom_id res chain seq x y z
N MET A 1 -1.36 3.44 16.09
CA MET A 1 -0.28 4.12 15.35
C MET A 1 -0.67 4.19 13.89
N ALA A 2 -0.80 5.37 13.32
CA ALA A 2 -0.99 5.51 11.87
C ALA A 2 0.37 5.35 11.19
N ARG A 3 0.50 4.38 10.29
CA ARG A 3 1.64 4.34 9.37
C ARG A 3 1.38 5.39 8.29
N GLN A 4 2.34 6.28 8.07
CA GLN A 4 2.29 7.23 6.96
C GLN A 4 3.08 6.67 5.78
N PHE A 5 2.57 6.92 4.59
CA PHE A 5 3.14 6.52 3.31
C PHE A 5 3.09 7.71 2.36
N THR A 6 3.99 7.75 1.39
CA THR A 6 4.11 8.84 0.45
C THR A 6 3.38 8.48 -0.84
N ALA A 7 2.27 9.18 -1.09
CA ALA A 7 1.49 9.00 -2.31
C ALA A 7 1.95 9.98 -3.39
N ILE A 8 2.35 9.45 -4.54
CA ILE A 8 2.73 10.23 -5.72
C ILE A 8 1.56 10.22 -6.70
N TYR A 9 1.23 11.38 -7.26
CA TYR A 9 0.18 11.51 -8.26
C TYR A 9 0.71 12.22 -9.51
N LYS A 10 0.40 11.66 -10.69
CA LYS A 10 0.79 12.22 -11.98
C LYS A 10 -0.42 12.34 -12.90
N LYS A 11 -0.63 13.52 -13.47
CA LYS A 11 -1.60 13.68 -14.56
C LYS A 11 -1.00 13.15 -15.87
N SER A 12 -1.74 12.28 -16.56
CA SER A 12 -1.35 11.66 -17.83
C SER A 12 -2.53 11.70 -18.80
N GLY A 13 -2.54 12.69 -19.69
CA GLY A 13 -3.65 12.94 -20.61
C GLY A 13 -4.98 13.15 -19.88
N LYS A 14 -5.96 12.27 -20.16
CA LYS A 14 -7.31 12.29 -19.56
C LYS A 14 -7.39 11.54 -18.22
N TRP A 15 -6.27 11.11 -17.67
CA TRP A 15 -6.20 10.28 -16.46
C TRP A 15 -5.26 10.88 -15.43
N TYR A 16 -5.46 10.50 -14.17
CA TYR A 16 -4.49 10.59 -13.10
C TYR A 16 -4.00 9.19 -12.76
N LEU A 17 -2.70 9.07 -12.56
CA LEU A 17 -2.02 7.89 -12.05
C LEU A 17 -1.60 8.18 -10.61
N GLY A 18 -1.69 7.19 -9.73
CA GLY A 18 -1.26 7.29 -8.34
C GLY A 18 -0.50 6.03 -7.93
N TRP A 19 0.54 6.20 -7.12
CA TRP A 19 1.28 5.07 -6.53
C TRP A 19 1.86 5.44 -5.18
N VAL A 20 2.18 4.44 -4.37
CA VAL A 20 2.87 4.61 -3.08
C VAL A 20 4.37 4.42 -3.28
N GLU A 21 5.16 5.41 -2.87
CA GLU A 21 6.61 5.42 -3.07
C GLU A 21 7.31 4.25 -2.37
N GLU A 22 6.87 3.91 -1.16
CA GLU A 22 7.50 2.88 -0.32
C GLU A 22 7.04 1.45 -0.65
N ILE A 23 5.94 1.28 -1.40
CA ILE A 23 5.36 -0.05 -1.67
C ILE A 23 5.13 -0.24 -3.16
N SER A 24 6.01 -1.04 -3.75
CA SER A 24 5.84 -1.50 -5.14
C SER A 24 4.51 -2.24 -5.31
N GLY A 25 3.83 -1.98 -6.44
CA GLY A 25 2.57 -2.62 -6.80
C GLY A 25 1.31 -1.97 -6.23
N VAL A 26 1.44 -1.02 -5.29
CA VAL A 26 0.30 -0.20 -4.84
C VAL A 26 0.11 0.95 -5.81
N ASN A 27 -0.77 0.74 -6.79
CA ASN A 27 -1.07 1.70 -7.84
C ASN A 27 -2.58 1.90 -7.98
N ALA A 28 -2.97 3.08 -8.45
CA ALA A 28 -4.34 3.40 -8.82
C ALA A 28 -4.37 4.35 -10.01
N GLN A 29 -5.53 4.43 -10.67
CA GLN A 29 -5.81 5.45 -11.66
C GLN A 29 -7.23 6.01 -11.47
N GLY A 30 -7.49 7.19 -12.00
CA GLY A 30 -8.81 7.81 -12.00
C GLY A 30 -8.92 8.94 -13.01
N LYS A 31 -10.15 9.33 -13.37
CA LYS A 31 -10.42 10.51 -14.20
C LYS A 31 -10.17 11.82 -13.47
N THR A 32 -10.28 11.79 -12.14
CA THR A 32 -10.06 12.96 -11.28
C THR A 32 -8.98 12.69 -10.23
N LEU A 33 -8.38 13.77 -9.70
CA LEU A 33 -7.44 13.65 -8.59
C LEU A 33 -8.10 13.10 -7.32
N LYS A 34 -9.39 13.38 -7.12
CA LYS A 34 -10.17 12.84 -5.99
C LYS A 34 -10.31 11.33 -6.10
N GLU A 35 -10.75 10.85 -7.26
CA GLU A 35 -10.94 9.43 -7.54
C GLU A 35 -9.64 8.64 -7.39
N VAL A 36 -8.52 9.12 -7.95
CA VAL A 36 -7.25 8.39 -7.79
C VAL A 36 -6.77 8.36 -6.34
N LYS A 37 -7.06 9.39 -5.54
CA LYS A 37 -6.74 9.43 -4.10
C LYS A 37 -7.57 8.41 -3.30
N GLU A 38 -8.85 8.27 -3.62
CA GLU A 38 -9.74 7.29 -3.00
C GLU A 38 -9.30 5.87 -3.38
N ASN A 39 -9.13 5.60 -4.68
CA ASN A 39 -8.68 4.32 -5.21
C ASN A 39 -7.31 3.90 -4.65
N LEU A 40 -6.35 4.84 -4.50
CA LEU A 40 -5.03 4.52 -3.97
C LEU A 40 -5.08 4.13 -2.48
N LYS A 41 -5.96 4.74 -1.69
CA LYS A 41 -6.16 4.35 -0.28
C LYS A 41 -6.76 2.94 -0.16
N GLU A 42 -7.71 2.61 -1.02
CA GLU A 42 -8.30 1.27 -1.08
C GLU A 42 -7.26 0.23 -1.48
N ALA A 43 -6.48 0.50 -2.54
CA ALA A 43 -5.41 -0.37 -3.00
C ALA A 43 -4.35 -0.61 -1.90
N LEU A 44 -3.93 0.45 -1.20
CA LEU A 44 -2.98 0.34 -0.09
C LEU A 44 -3.54 -0.53 1.04
N SER A 45 -4.79 -0.30 1.45
CA SER A 45 -5.45 -1.06 2.51
C SER A 45 -5.53 -2.55 2.15
N LEU A 46 -5.97 -2.85 0.92
CA LEU A 46 -6.08 -4.22 0.42
C LEU A 46 -4.74 -4.96 0.43
N ILE A 47 -3.67 -4.32 -0.04
CA ILE A 47 -2.33 -4.93 -0.08
C ILE A 47 -1.82 -5.19 1.34
N LEU A 48 -1.95 -4.24 2.26
CA LEU A 48 -1.50 -4.41 3.65
C LEU A 48 -2.27 -5.53 4.36
N GLU A 49 -3.58 -5.63 4.15
CA GLU A 49 -4.42 -6.68 4.73
C GLU A 49 -4.12 -8.05 4.12
N THR A 50 -3.99 -8.13 2.80
CA THR A 50 -3.66 -9.36 2.07
C THR A 50 -2.31 -9.90 2.51
N ASN A 51 -1.28 -9.06 2.57
CA ASN A 51 0.04 -9.46 3.05
C ASN A 51 0.00 -9.96 4.49
N LYS A 52 -0.76 -9.30 5.37
CA LYS A 52 -0.94 -9.77 6.76
C LYS A 52 -1.63 -11.12 6.81
N PHE A 53 -2.61 -11.37 5.95
CA PHE A 53 -3.34 -12.64 5.89
C PHE A 53 -2.48 -13.79 5.33
N LEU A 54 -1.78 -13.57 4.21
CA LEU A 54 -0.91 -14.59 3.59
C LEU A 54 0.22 -15.00 4.54
N ASN A 55 0.90 -14.04 5.16
CA ASN A 55 1.95 -14.32 6.14
C ASN A 55 1.41 -15.11 7.34
N LYS A 56 0.17 -14.87 7.80
CA LYS A 56 -0.42 -15.67 8.88
C LYS A 56 -0.59 -17.14 8.50
N LYS A 57 -0.96 -17.44 7.25
CA LYS A 57 -1.17 -18.81 6.76
C LYS A 57 0.13 -19.60 6.62
N GLU A 58 1.15 -18.95 6.06
CA GLU A 58 2.45 -19.57 5.79
C GLU A 58 3.22 -19.94 7.07
N ILE A 59 2.96 -19.22 8.16
CA ILE A 59 3.64 -19.37 9.46
C ILE A 59 3.13 -20.56 10.29
N SER A 60 2.14 -21.32 9.81
CA SER A 60 1.51 -22.42 10.56
C SER A 60 2.41 -23.63 10.85
N GLY A 61 3.64 -23.69 10.31
CA GLY A 61 4.55 -24.84 10.45
C GLY A 61 5.78 -24.66 11.35
N GLY A 62 6.02 -23.48 11.96
CA GLY A 62 7.26 -23.22 12.70
C GLY A 62 7.19 -22.12 13.76
N LYS A 63 8.22 -22.03 14.62
CA LYS A 63 8.32 -21.02 15.68
C LYS A 63 8.68 -19.66 15.07
N VAL A 64 7.75 -18.70 15.06
CA VAL A 64 7.96 -17.35 14.50
C VAL A 64 7.91 -16.29 15.59
N ILE A 65 8.87 -15.36 15.55
CA ILE A 65 8.93 -14.18 16.39
C ILE A 65 8.44 -12.99 15.58
N ARG A 66 7.59 -12.16 16.17
CA ARG A 66 7.10 -10.90 15.57
C ARG A 66 7.44 -9.76 16.52
N GLU A 67 8.16 -8.77 16.03
CA GLU A 67 8.50 -7.57 16.78
C GLU A 67 8.35 -6.32 15.91
N PRO A 68 8.11 -5.15 16.51
CA PRO A 68 8.21 -3.88 15.79
C PRO A 68 9.63 -3.65 15.27
N LEU A 69 9.76 -3.20 14.02
CA LEU A 69 11.02 -2.79 13.43
C LEU A 69 10.89 -1.34 12.94
N SER A 70 11.83 -0.50 13.33
CA SER A 70 11.91 0.92 12.95
C SER A 70 13.26 1.19 12.28
N VAL A 71 13.26 1.98 11.22
CA VAL A 71 14.47 2.38 10.48
C VAL A 71 14.44 3.90 10.31
N SER A 72 15.59 4.54 10.47
CA SER A 72 15.81 5.95 10.09
C SER A 72 16.52 5.96 8.75
N ILE A 73 15.90 6.59 7.75
CA ILE A 73 16.38 6.70 6.37
C ILE A 73 16.73 8.15 6.10
#